data_AF-A0A2R6CKH5-F1
#
_entry.id   AF-A0A2R6CKH5-F1
#
_cell.length_a   1.000
_cell.length_b   1.000
_cell.length_c   1.000
_cell.angle_alpha   90.00
_cell.angle_beta   90.00
_cell.angle_gamma   90.00
#
_symmetry.space_group_name_H-M   'P 1'
#
loop_
_entity.id
_entity.type
_entity.pdbx_description
1 polymer ?
#
loop_
_entity_poly.entity_id
_entity_poly.type
_entity_poly.pdbx_seq_one_letter_code
_entity_poly.pdbx_strand_id
1 'polypeptide(L)'
;MRLSFRHYLAVTTVSTLGLILLGVYTGKVGAGLACDGRWPFCDGWLGLFPATWPSFVEWFHRLVAMVVGFMILGAGAVAWRGDYDKYIRYALTLAMVMLPVQILFGANTVLNFGLWASMAHQTAAQLIFGSLVFATTVAFWRANASVDAAPAHTASPSRADD
;
A
#
# COMPACT_ATOMS: atom_id res chain seq x y z
N MET A 1 12.88 -11.19 15.96
CA MET A 1 11.46 -11.15 15.54
C MET A 1 11.36 -11.56 14.09
N ARG A 2 10.69 -12.68 13.77
CA ARG A 2 10.37 -13.01 12.38
C ARG A 2 9.08 -12.28 12.02
N LEU A 3 9.16 -11.21 11.22
CA LEU A 3 8.00 -10.51 10.71
C LEU A 3 7.15 -11.49 9.88
N SER A 4 6.06 -11.99 10.45
CA SER A 4 5.12 -12.85 9.72
C SER A 4 4.47 -12.05 8.58
N PHE A 5 4.29 -12.68 7.41
CA PHE A 5 3.72 -12.07 6.20
C PHE A 5 2.44 -11.28 6.44
N ARG A 6 1.58 -11.70 7.37
CA ARG A 6 0.36 -10.97 7.77
C ARG A 6 0.65 -9.58 8.35
N HIS A 7 1.72 -9.43 9.13
CA HIS A 7 2.13 -8.12 9.66
C HIS A 7 2.72 -7.23 8.56
N TYR A 8 3.45 -7.82 7.62
CA TYR A 8 3.93 -7.08 6.45
C TYR A 8 2.78 -6.55 5.59
N LEU A 9 1.74 -7.36 5.37
CA LEU A 9 0.50 -6.91 4.72
C LEU A 9 -0.18 -5.80 5.51
N ALA A 10 -0.33 -5.94 6.82
CA ALA A 10 -0.94 -4.91 7.67
C ALA A 10 -0.16 -3.58 7.61
N VAL A 11 1.16 -3.63 7.72
CA VAL A 11 2.02 -2.44 7.61
C VAL A 11 1.87 -1.81 6.23
N THR A 12 1.88 -2.60 5.16
CA THR A 12 1.68 -2.11 3.78
C THR A 12 0.31 -1.44 3.60
N THR A 13 -0.76 -2.04 4.14
CA THR A 13 -2.12 -1.48 4.10
C THR A 13 -2.20 -0.15 4.86
N VAL A 14 -1.65 -0.07 6.07
CA VAL A 14 -1.63 1.16 6.87
C VAL A 14 -0.78 2.25 6.22
N SER A 15 0.39 1.91 5.68
CA SER A 15 1.23 2.86 4.94
C SER A 15 0.52 3.37 3.67
N THR A 16 -0.23 2.51 2.99
CA THR A 16 -1.05 2.92 1.82
C THR A 16 -2.16 3.89 2.23
N LEU A 17 -2.85 3.65 3.35
CA LEU A 17 -3.82 4.59 3.88
C LEU A 17 -3.17 5.95 4.22
N GLY A 18 -2.01 5.93 4.88
CA GLY A 18 -1.24 7.14 5.17
C GLY A 18 -0.85 7.91 3.91
N LEU A 19 -0.43 7.20 2.86
CA LEU A 19 -0.12 7.78 1.55
C LEU A 19 -1.35 8.42 0.88
N ILE A 20 -2.51 7.77 0.94
CA ILE A 20 -3.77 8.33 0.42
C ILE A 20 -4.12 9.63 1.14
N LEU A 21 -4.01 9.66 2.47
CA LEU A 21 -4.27 10.87 3.26
C LEU A 21 -3.29 11.99 2.92
N LEU A 22 -2.00 11.66 2.74
CA LEU A 22 -0.98 12.61 2.28
C LEU A 22 -1.28 13.15 0.87
N GLY A 23 -1.78 12.30 -0.04
CA GLY A 23 -2.21 12.72 -1.38
C GLY A 23 -3.42 13.67 -1.33
N VAL A 24 -4.42 13.37 -0.51
CA VAL A 24 -5.56 14.27 -0.26
C VAL A 24 -5.09 15.62 0.27
N TYR A 25 -4.15 15.61 1.22
CA TYR A 25 -3.56 16.83 1.76
C TYR A 25 -2.85 17.64 0.66
N THR A 26 -2.00 16.99 -0.14
CA THR A 26 -1.27 17.60 -1.27
C THR A 26 -2.22 18.32 -2.24
N GLY A 27 -3.33 17.65 -2.61
CA GLY A 27 -4.35 18.25 -3.47
C GLY A 27 -5.07 19.43 -2.80
N LYS A 28 -5.41 19.32 -1.50
CA LYS A 28 -6.08 20.38 -0.75
C LYS A 28 -5.26 21.66 -0.61
N VAL A 29 -3.94 21.54 -0.43
CA VAL A 29 -3.05 22.71 -0.30
C VAL A 29 -2.59 23.25 -1.67
N GLY A 30 -3.11 22.72 -2.77
CA GLY A 30 -2.76 23.16 -4.12
C GLY A 30 -1.33 22.83 -4.53
N ALA A 31 -0.67 21.91 -3.84
CA ALA A 31 0.73 21.56 -4.10
C ALA A 31 0.92 20.67 -5.33
N GLY A 32 -0.14 20.12 -5.93
CA GLY A 32 -0.04 19.16 -7.05
C GLY A 32 0.53 19.72 -8.37
N LEU A 33 0.78 21.03 -8.44
CA LEU A 33 1.44 21.71 -9.57
C LEU A 33 2.73 22.42 -9.15
N ALA A 34 3.17 22.25 -7.90
CA ALA A 34 4.27 23.03 -7.33
C ALA A 34 5.63 22.63 -7.90
N CYS A 35 5.76 21.41 -8.43
CA CYS A 35 6.95 20.95 -9.15
C CYS A 35 7.04 21.45 -10.62
N ASP A 36 6.39 22.56 -10.99
CA ASP A 36 6.33 23.13 -12.36
C ASP A 36 5.87 22.14 -13.45
N GLY A 37 4.92 21.26 -13.12
CA GLY A 37 4.45 20.26 -14.08
C GLY A 37 5.52 19.21 -14.45
N ARG A 38 6.64 19.15 -13.72
CA ARG A 38 7.70 18.17 -13.97
C ARG A 38 7.36 16.83 -13.33
N TRP A 39 7.57 15.76 -14.07
CA TRP A 39 7.43 14.39 -13.60
C TRP A 39 8.41 13.50 -14.40
N PRO A 40 9.23 12.64 -13.76
CA PRO A 40 9.24 12.26 -12.35
C PRO A 40 9.97 13.26 -11.41
N PHE A 41 10.70 14.21 -11.98
CA PHE A 41 11.50 15.22 -11.27
C PHE A 41 10.65 16.38 -10.71
N CYS A 42 11.25 17.24 -9.89
CA CYS A 42 10.66 18.46 -9.30
C CYS A 42 11.50 19.72 -9.65
N ASP A 43 11.32 20.82 -8.93
CA ASP A 43 11.69 22.19 -9.33
C ASP A 43 13.05 22.72 -8.84
N GLY A 44 13.66 22.11 -7.83
CA GLY A 44 14.93 22.58 -7.22
C GLY A 44 16.20 21.90 -7.75
N TRP A 45 17.24 21.81 -6.92
CA TRP A 45 18.61 21.45 -7.34
C TRP A 45 18.65 20.12 -8.10
N LEU A 46 19.19 20.16 -9.33
CA LEU A 46 19.22 19.04 -10.30
C LEU A 46 17.84 18.45 -10.66
N GLY A 47 16.75 19.16 -10.38
CA GLY A 47 15.38 18.65 -10.49
C GLY A 47 15.03 17.58 -9.45
N LEU A 48 15.88 17.36 -8.44
CA LEU A 48 15.76 16.27 -7.47
C LEU A 48 15.18 16.73 -6.12
N PHE A 49 15.34 18.00 -5.77
CA PHE A 49 14.91 18.57 -4.49
C PHE A 49 13.87 19.66 -4.68
N PRO A 50 12.96 19.88 -3.71
CA PRO A 50 11.96 20.94 -3.78
C PRO A 50 12.55 22.32 -3.48
N ALA A 51 12.16 23.34 -4.25
CA ALA A 51 12.61 24.72 -4.04
C ALA A 51 11.72 25.49 -3.03
N THR A 52 10.45 25.10 -2.91
CA THR A 52 9.47 25.76 -2.03
C THR A 52 8.76 24.76 -1.12
N TRP A 53 8.05 25.27 -0.11
CA TRP A 53 7.25 24.43 0.78
C TRP A 53 6.15 23.64 0.05
N PRO A 54 5.34 24.25 -0.85
CA PRO A 54 4.42 23.48 -1.71
C PRO A 54 5.12 22.39 -2.53
N SER A 55 6.26 22.69 -3.16
CA SER A 55 7.03 21.70 -3.93
C SER A 55 7.52 20.55 -3.04
N PHE A 56 7.86 20.83 -1.78
CA PHE A 56 8.24 19.81 -0.81
C PHE A 56 7.09 18.86 -0.48
N VAL A 57 5.87 19.37 -0.32
CA VAL A 57 4.69 18.53 -0.05
C VAL A 57 4.46 17.55 -1.22
N GLU A 58 4.51 18.05 -2.45
CA GLU A 58 4.35 17.21 -3.64
C GLU A 58 5.47 16.17 -3.79
N TRP A 59 6.72 16.61 -3.65
CA TRP A 59 7.89 15.74 -3.69
C TRP A 59 7.86 14.66 -2.60
N PHE A 60 7.47 15.03 -1.38
CA PHE A 60 7.37 14.11 -0.25
C PHE A 60 6.28 13.06 -0.48
N HIS A 61 5.13 13.46 -1.04
CA HIS A 61 4.11 12.52 -1.48
C HIS A 61 4.66 11.50 -2.49
N ARG A 62 5.41 11.95 -3.52
CA ARG A 62 6.03 11.07 -4.52
C ARG A 62 7.06 10.11 -3.90
N LEU A 63 7.88 10.60 -2.96
CA LEU A 63 8.85 9.78 -2.24
C LEU A 63 8.16 8.65 -1.45
N VAL A 64 7.15 9.00 -0.65
CA VAL A 64 6.38 8.01 0.12
C VAL A 64 5.66 7.04 -0.82
N ALA A 65 5.12 7.53 -1.95
CA ALA A 65 4.50 6.68 -2.97
C ALA A 65 5.46 5.63 -3.53
N MET A 66 6.72 5.99 -3.76
CA MET A 66 7.75 5.05 -4.21
C MET A 66 8.02 3.96 -3.18
N VAL A 67 8.20 4.33 -1.91
CA VAL A 67 8.44 3.36 -0.81
C VAL A 67 7.27 2.39 -0.68
N VAL A 68 6.03 2.91 -0.63
CA VAL A 68 4.81 2.09 -0.54
C VAL A 68 4.62 1.23 -1.78
N GLY A 69 4.93 1.74 -2.98
CA GLY A 69 4.91 0.97 -4.22
C GLY A 69 5.81 -0.26 -4.15
N PHE A 70 7.04 -0.12 -3.63
CA PHE A 70 7.92 -1.26 -3.40
C PHE A 70 7.39 -2.23 -2.34
N MET A 71 6.71 -1.74 -1.31
CA MET A 71 6.04 -2.62 -0.34
C MET A 71 4.92 -3.46 -0.99
N ILE A 72 4.13 -2.87 -1.88
CA ILE A 72 3.08 -3.57 -2.62
C ILE A 72 3.68 -4.65 -3.54
N LEU A 73 4.73 -4.31 -4.29
CA LEU A 73 5.44 -5.26 -5.14
C LEU A 73 6.07 -6.39 -4.32
N GLY A 74 6.68 -6.06 -3.19
CA GLY A 74 7.23 -7.04 -2.24
C GLY A 74 6.15 -7.99 -1.71
N ALA A 75 4.97 -7.48 -1.37
CA ALA A 75 3.85 -8.27 -0.89
C ALA A 75 3.37 -9.26 -1.94
N GLY A 76 3.20 -8.82 -3.19
CA GLY A 76 2.86 -9.69 -4.30
C GLY A 76 3.95 -10.73 -4.58
N ALA A 77 5.22 -10.34 -4.57
CA ALA A 77 6.34 -11.27 -4.79
C ALA A 77 6.42 -12.37 -3.72
N VAL A 78 6.22 -12.01 -2.44
CA VAL A 78 6.17 -12.99 -1.34
C VAL A 78 4.96 -13.91 -1.50
N ALA A 79 3.79 -13.37 -1.84
CA ALA A 79 2.56 -14.14 -2.03
C ALA A 79 2.66 -15.19 -3.15
N TRP A 80 3.35 -14.84 -4.24
CA TRP A 80 3.55 -15.72 -5.39
C TRP A 80 4.69 -16.74 -5.21
N ARG A 81 5.69 -16.43 -4.37
CA ARG A 81 6.78 -17.37 -4.04
C ARG A 81 6.42 -18.34 -2.92
N GLY A 82 5.52 -17.95 -2.01
CA GLY A 82 5.07 -18.79 -0.90
C GLY A 82 3.77 -19.52 -1.18
N ASP A 83 3.42 -20.47 -0.31
CA ASP A 83 2.14 -21.19 -0.38
C ASP A 83 1.02 -20.47 0.37
N TYR A 84 0.50 -19.40 -0.24
CA TYR A 84 -0.58 -18.58 0.31
C TYR A 84 -1.90 -18.80 -0.43
N ASP A 85 -3.01 -18.53 0.27
CA ASP A 85 -4.37 -18.65 -0.26
C ASP A 85 -4.54 -17.90 -1.60
N LYS A 86 -5.20 -18.54 -2.57
CA LYS A 86 -5.45 -17.99 -3.91
C LYS A 86 -6.11 -16.61 -3.88
N TYR A 87 -6.98 -16.34 -2.90
CA TYR A 87 -7.65 -15.05 -2.75
C TYR A 87 -6.65 -13.94 -2.40
N ILE A 88 -5.65 -14.23 -1.57
CA ILE A 88 -4.56 -13.29 -1.26
C ILE A 88 -3.74 -13.02 -2.51
N ARG A 89 -3.36 -14.08 -3.26
CA ARG A 89 -2.59 -13.94 -4.49
C ARG A 89 -3.31 -13.09 -5.54
N TYR A 90 -4.60 -13.32 -5.78
CA TYR A 90 -5.37 -12.55 -6.76
C TYR A 90 -5.55 -11.10 -6.34
N ALA A 91 -5.85 -10.83 -5.07
CA ALA A 91 -5.97 -9.46 -4.58
C ALA A 91 -4.64 -8.69 -4.71
N LEU A 92 -3.52 -9.30 -4.34
CA LEU A 92 -2.20 -8.66 -4.51
C LEU A 92 -1.80 -8.52 -5.97
N THR A 93 -2.24 -9.43 -6.84
CA THR A 93 -2.04 -9.29 -8.30
C THR A 93 -2.80 -8.09 -8.84
N LEU A 94 -4.06 -7.89 -8.42
CA LEU A 94 -4.84 -6.71 -8.78
C LEU A 94 -4.14 -5.42 -8.30
N ALA A 95 -3.64 -5.39 -7.07
CA ALA A 95 -2.89 -4.25 -6.53
C ALA A 95 -1.60 -3.96 -7.35
N MET A 96 -0.84 -4.99 -7.72
CA MET A 96 0.38 -4.84 -8.55
C MET A 96 0.08 -4.35 -9.96
N VAL A 97 -1.03 -4.81 -10.58
CA VAL A 97 -1.45 -4.38 -11.92
C VAL A 97 -2.01 -2.96 -11.89
N MET A 98 -2.71 -2.57 -10.82
CA MET A 98 -3.21 -1.20 -10.65
C MET A 98 -2.11 -0.20 -10.31
N LEU A 99 -0.97 -0.63 -9.75
CA LEU A 99 0.14 0.26 -9.42
C LEU A 99 0.67 1.07 -10.63
N PRO A 100 0.99 0.50 -11.81
CA PRO A 100 1.37 1.30 -12.98
C PRO A 100 0.24 2.23 -13.45
N VAL A 101 -1.02 1.81 -13.37
CA VAL A 101 -2.18 2.68 -13.68
C VAL A 101 -2.22 3.88 -12.72
N GLN A 102 -1.99 3.65 -11.42
CA GLN A 102 -1.91 4.69 -10.40
C GLN A 102 -0.79 5.69 -10.70
N ILE A 103 0.38 5.20 -11.10
CA ILE A 103 1.54 6.02 -11.47
C ILE A 103 1.20 6.90 -12.68
N LEU A 104 0.58 6.33 -13.72
CA LEU A 104 0.17 7.09 -14.92
C LEU A 104 -0.88 8.15 -14.59
N PHE A 105 -1.90 7.81 -13.80
CA PHE A 105 -2.89 8.79 -13.36
C PHE A 105 -2.28 9.86 -12.46
N GLY A 106 -1.28 9.52 -11.65
CA GLY A 106 -0.56 10.49 -10.81
C GLY A 106 0.33 11.43 -11.61
N ALA A 107 0.96 10.94 -12.68
CA ALA A 107 1.64 11.83 -13.63
C ALA A 107 0.63 12.77 -14.31
N ASN A 108 -0.55 12.25 -14.66
CA ASN A 108 -1.60 13.05 -15.29
C ASN A 108 -2.17 14.16 -14.38
N THR A 109 -2.23 13.96 -13.05
CA THR A 109 -2.65 15.04 -12.13
C THR A 109 -1.67 16.22 -12.13
N VAL A 110 -0.39 15.97 -12.42
CA VAL A 110 0.65 16.99 -12.50
C VAL A 110 0.69 17.67 -13.87
N LEU A 111 0.47 16.91 -14.95
CA LEU A 111 0.57 17.42 -16.33
C LEU A 111 -0.70 18.12 -16.82
N ASN A 112 -1.87 17.60 -16.47
CA ASN A 112 -3.16 18.03 -17.02
C ASN A 112 -4.18 18.38 -15.93
N PHE A 113 -3.70 18.81 -14.74
CA PHE A 113 -4.49 19.00 -13.52
C PHE A 113 -5.96 19.35 -13.74
N GLY A 114 -6.85 18.57 -13.14
CA GLY A 114 -8.29 18.76 -13.27
C GLY A 114 -9.09 17.74 -12.48
N LEU A 115 -10.41 17.97 -12.40
CA LEU A 115 -11.33 17.12 -11.64
C LEU A 115 -11.23 15.64 -12.07
N TRP A 116 -11.26 15.38 -13.37
CA TRP A 116 -11.22 14.03 -13.92
C TRP A 116 -9.90 13.32 -13.66
N ALA A 117 -8.77 14.03 -13.77
CA ALA A 117 -7.45 13.47 -13.46
C ALA A 117 -7.36 13.09 -11.97
N SER A 118 -7.79 13.99 -11.08
CA SER A 118 -7.80 13.76 -9.64
C SER A 118 -8.73 12.61 -9.24
N MET A 119 -9.92 12.52 -9.86
CA MET A 119 -10.86 11.44 -9.61
C MET A 119 -10.31 10.09 -10.08
N ALA A 120 -9.78 10.01 -11.31
CA ALA A 120 -9.18 8.78 -11.84
C ALA A 120 -8.03 8.28 -10.96
N HIS A 121 -7.14 9.19 -10.54
CA HIS A 121 -6.03 8.87 -9.64
C HIS A 121 -6.53 8.39 -8.26
N GLN A 122 -7.57 9.01 -7.71
CA GLN A 122 -8.13 8.57 -6.42
C GLN A 122 -8.90 7.25 -6.52
N THR A 123 -9.63 7.00 -7.60
CA THR A 123 -10.32 5.73 -7.80
C THR A 123 -9.34 4.58 -7.90
N ALA A 124 -8.26 4.73 -8.68
CA ALA A 124 -7.23 3.70 -8.77
C ALA A 124 -6.53 3.46 -7.41
N ALA A 125 -6.29 4.51 -6.61
CA ALA A 125 -5.76 4.38 -5.25
C ALA A 125 -6.67 3.54 -4.35
N GLN A 126 -7.98 3.75 -4.43
CA GLN A 126 -8.97 3.00 -3.65
C GLN A 126 -9.07 1.53 -4.09
N LEU A 127 -8.88 1.22 -5.38
CA LEU A 127 -8.81 -0.17 -5.85
C LEU A 127 -7.59 -0.91 -5.29
N ILE A 128 -6.43 -0.25 -5.27
CA ILE A 128 -5.21 -0.78 -4.64
C ILE A 128 -5.46 -0.99 -3.14
N PHE A 129 -5.97 0.04 -2.45
CA PHE A 129 -6.21 -0.02 -1.01
C PHE A 129 -7.22 -1.11 -0.64
N GLY A 130 -8.35 -1.19 -1.34
CA GLY A 130 -9.35 -2.24 -1.13
C GLY A 130 -8.78 -3.65 -1.34
N SER A 131 -7.92 -3.82 -2.34
CA SER A 131 -7.22 -5.09 -2.58
C SER A 131 -6.29 -5.47 -1.42
N LEU A 132 -5.55 -4.50 -0.88
CA LEU A 132 -4.64 -4.71 0.27
C LEU A 132 -5.42 -5.00 1.56
N VAL A 133 -6.51 -4.28 1.81
CA VAL A 133 -7.41 -4.53 2.95
C VAL A 133 -7.97 -5.95 2.86
N PHE A 134 -8.49 -6.34 1.70
CA PHE A 134 -9.02 -7.69 1.49
C PHE A 134 -7.94 -8.77 1.74
N ALA A 135 -6.76 -8.62 1.14
CA ALA A 135 -5.65 -9.55 1.33
C ALA A 135 -5.24 -9.65 2.81
N THR A 136 -5.17 -8.51 3.51
CA THR A 136 -4.85 -8.43 4.94
C THR A 136 -5.90 -9.16 5.78
N THR A 137 -7.18 -8.87 5.56
CA THR A 137 -8.28 -9.52 6.29
C THR A 137 -8.29 -11.02 6.10
N VAL A 138 -8.12 -11.51 4.86
CA VAL A 138 -8.04 -12.96 4.59
C VAL A 138 -6.82 -13.57 5.30
N ALA A 139 -5.66 -12.90 5.27
CA ALA A 139 -4.46 -13.39 5.94
C ALA A 139 -4.63 -13.55 7.47
N PHE A 140 -5.30 -12.61 8.12
CA PHE A 140 -5.59 -12.71 9.56
C PHE A 140 -6.69 -13.74 9.86
N TRP A 141 -7.75 -13.78 9.06
CA TRP A 141 -8.85 -14.72 9.24
C TRP A 141 -8.37 -16.18 9.14
N ARG A 142 -7.57 -16.51 8.12
CA ARG A 142 -6.99 -17.85 7.95
C ARG A 142 -6.05 -18.24 9.08
N ALA A 143 -5.25 -17.28 9.57
CA ALA A 143 -4.35 -17.53 10.68
C ALA A 143 -5.11 -17.82 11.99
N ASN A 144 -6.20 -17.10 12.27
CA ASN A 144 -7.02 -17.35 13.45
C ASN A 144 -7.73 -18.71 13.36
N ALA A 145 -8.32 -19.04 12.21
CA ALA A 145 -8.95 -20.34 11.98
C ALA A 145 -7.98 -21.53 12.19
N SER A 146 -6.69 -21.35 11.87
CA SER A 146 -5.66 -22.37 12.12
C SER A 146 -5.31 -22.55 13.61
N VAL A 147 -5.45 -21.49 14.41
CA VAL A 147 -5.26 -21.55 15.88
C VAL A 147 -6.43 -22.27 16.53
N ASP A 148 -7.66 -21.95 16.12
CA ASP A 148 -8.88 -22.55 16.68
C ASP A 148 -9.01 -24.05 16.34
N ALA A 149 -8.45 -24.48 15.21
CA ALA A 149 -8.47 -25.88 14.77
C ALA A 149 -7.39 -26.76 15.43
N ALA A 150 -6.44 -26.18 16.19
CA ALA A 150 -5.39 -26.96 16.85
C ALA A 150 -6.01 -27.81 17.99
N PRO A 151 -5.85 -29.15 17.98
CA PRO A 151 -6.48 -30.00 18.99
C PRO A 151 -6.00 -29.63 20.40
N ALA A 152 -6.95 -29.51 21.33
CA ALA A 152 -6.73 -29.28 22.76
C ALA A 152 -6.09 -30.51 23.43
N HIS A 153 -4.89 -30.91 23.02
CA HIS A 153 -4.14 -32.02 23.62
C HIS A 153 -2.89 -31.48 24.31
N THR A 154 -3.05 -31.09 25.57
CA THR A 154 -2.14 -31.37 26.71
C THR A 154 -2.81 -30.89 28.00
N ALA A 155 -3.95 -31.47 28.36
CA ALA A 155 -4.33 -31.62 29.76
C ALA A 155 -4.36 -33.12 30.01
N SER A 156 -3.18 -33.70 30.29
CA SER A 156 -3.14 -35.06 30.83
C SER A 156 -3.70 -34.97 32.25
N PRO A 157 -4.78 -35.68 32.60
CA PRO A 157 -5.10 -35.87 34.00
C PRO A 157 -3.96 -36.71 34.57
N SER A 158 -3.18 -36.14 35.49
CA SER A 158 -2.36 -36.94 36.38
C SER A 158 -3.33 -37.87 37.12
N ARG A 159 -3.29 -39.15 36.76
CA ARG A 159 -3.95 -40.23 37.48
C ARG A 159 -3.44 -40.16 38.92
N ALA A 160 -4.31 -39.73 39.83
CA ALA A 160 -4.21 -40.03 41.23
C ALA A 160 -4.72 -41.47 41.35
N ASP A 161 -3.83 -42.42 41.60
CA ASP A 161 -4.16 -43.74 42.10
C ASP A 161 -3.02 -44.11 43.07
N ASP A 162 -3.35 -44.00 44.37
CA ASP A 162 -2.94 -44.77 45.56
C ASP A 162 -1.47 -45.17 45.82
#